data_AF-A0A7W0YC66-F1
#
_entry.id   AF-A0A7W0YC66-F1
#
_cell.length_a   1.000
_cell.length_b   1.000
_cell.length_c   1.000
_cell.angle_alpha   90.00
_cell.angle_beta   90.00
_cell.angle_gamma   90.00
#
_symmetry.space_group_name_H-M   'P 1'
#
loop_
_entity.id
_entity.type
_entity.pdbx_description
1 polymer ?
#
loop_
_entity_poly.entity_id
_entity_poly.type
_entity_poly.pdbx_seq_one_letter_code
_entity_poly.pdbx_strand_id
1 'polypeptide(L)' 'MKILRCIHSLDPAIGGPLESVRQSSLVLTRRGHGVEVVSLDAPGQPWQRDFPATV' A
#
# COMPACT_ATOMS: atom_id res chain seq x y z
N MET A 1 -13.96 7.93 1.63
CA MET A 1 -13.27 8.35 2.88
C MET A 1 -11.82 8.65 2.56
N LYS A 2 -11.10 9.33 3.45
CA LYS A 2 -9.63 9.47 3.40
C LYS A 2 -9.01 8.46 4.36
N ILE A 3 -8.15 7.59 3.85
CA ILE A 3 -7.57 6.46 4.60
C ILE A 3 -6.05 6.51 4.44
N LEU A 4 -5.34 6.72 5.55
CA LEU A 4 -3.90 6.56 5.63
C LEU A 4 -3.58 5.19 6.20
N ARG A 5 -2.71 4.43 5.54
CA ARG A 5 -2.22 3.14 6.01
C ARG A 5 -0.74 3.24 6.33
N CYS A 6 -0.37 2.86 7.54
CA CYS A 6 1.03 2.78 7.95
C CYS A 6 1.43 1.31 8.03
N ILE A 7 2.48 0.93 7.29
CA ILE A 7 3.05 -0.42 7.32
C ILE A 7 4.57 -0.32 7.33
N HIS A 8 5.25 -1.29 7.92
CA HIS A 8 6.71 -1.24 8.02
C HIS A 8 7.41 -1.28 6.65
N SER A 9 6.91 -2.05 5.69
CA SER A 9 7.48 -2.19 4.34
C SER A 9 6.43 -2.68 3.33
N LEU A 10 6.67 -2.36 2.06
CA LEU A 10 5.93 -2.80 0.90
C LEU A 10 6.66 -3.89 0.08
N ASP A 11 7.74 -4.46 0.63
CA ASP A 11 8.46 -5.58 0.00
C ASP A 11 7.57 -6.85 -0.06
N PRO A 12 7.25 -7.36 -1.27
CA PRO A 12 6.43 -8.57 -1.43
C PRO A 12 7.00 -9.80 -0.72
N ALA A 13 8.31 -9.84 -0.42
CA ALA A 13 8.94 -10.93 0.32
C ALA A 13 8.41 -11.10 1.75
N ILE A 14 7.79 -10.06 2.33
CA ILE A 14 7.32 -10.07 3.72
C ILE A 14 5.95 -10.77 3.86
N GLY A 15 5.24 -10.96 2.75
CA GLY A 15 4.06 -11.83 2.68
C GLY A 15 2.78 -11.23 3.25
N GLY A 16 2.08 -12.01 4.09
CA GLY A 16 0.65 -11.85 4.38
C GLY A 16 0.16 -10.45 4.81
N PRO A 17 0.83 -9.74 5.74
CA PRO A 17 0.39 -8.41 6.17
C PRO A 17 0.37 -7.38 5.03
N LEU A 18 1.40 -7.39 4.19
CA LEU A 18 1.47 -6.52 3.02
C LEU A 18 0.37 -6.86 2.02
N GLU A 19 0.19 -8.15 1.72
CA GLU A 19 -0.80 -8.56 0.71
C GLU A 19 -2.23 -8.18 1.13
N SER A 20 -2.54 -8.29 2.43
CA SER A 20 -3.81 -7.80 2.97
C SER A 20 -3.98 -6.29 2.77
N VAL A 21 -2.93 -5.50 3.04
CA VAL A 21 -2.92 -4.05 2.80
C VAL A 21 -3.08 -3.73 1.31
N ARG A 22 -2.40 -4.45 0.42
CA ARG A 22 -2.47 -4.28 -1.03
C ARG A 22 -3.87 -4.56 -1.58
N GLN A 23 -4.42 -5.73 -1.29
CA GLN A 23 -5.73 -6.16 -1.79
C GLN A 23 -6.87 -5.28 -1.24
N SER A 24 -6.84 -4.98 0.05
CA SER A 24 -7.86 -4.12 0.64
C SER A 24 -7.76 -2.68 0.13
N SER A 25 -6.55 -2.14 -0.08
CA SER A 25 -6.37 -0.81 -0.69
C SER A 25 -6.94 -0.75 -2.10
N LEU A 26 -6.66 -1.76 -2.93
CA LEU A 26 -7.21 -1.85 -4.28
C LEU A 26 -8.75 -1.80 -4.29
N VAL A 27 -9.40 -2.58 -3.42
CA VAL A 27 -10.87 -2.61 -3.32
C VAL A 27 -11.43 -1.29 -2.80
N LEU A 28 -10.80 -0.67 -1.80
CA LEU A 28 -11.23 0.61 -1.23
C LEU A 28 -11.12 1.74 -2.26
N THR A 29 -10.03 1.80 -3.02
CA THR A 29 -9.86 2.76 -4.11
C THR A 29 -10.95 2.59 -5.17
N ARG A 30 -11.25 1.34 -5.57
CA ARG A 30 -12.35 1.04 -6.51
C ARG A 30 -13.73 1.44 -6.00
N ARG A 31 -13.93 1.52 -4.69
CA ARG A 31 -15.17 2.00 -4.05
C ARG A 31 -15.20 3.53 -3.85
N GLY A 32 -14.26 4.27 -4.42
CA GLY A 32 -14.21 5.73 -4.35
C GLY A 32 -13.65 6.27 -3.04
N HIS A 33 -12.82 5.51 -2.34
CA HIS A 33 -12.07 6.01 -1.18
C HIS A 33 -10.67 6.45 -1.60
N GLY A 34 -10.19 7.56 -1.04
CA GLY A 34 -8.79 7.97 -1.15
C GLY A 34 -7.95 7.17 -0.18
N VAL A 35 -6.98 6.42 -0.71
CA VAL A 35 -6.05 5.60 0.08
C VAL A 35 -4.63 6.08 -0.19
N GLU A 36 -3.92 6.36 0.89
CA GLU A 36 -2.48 6.68 0.90
C GLU A 36 -1.79 5.69 1.82
N VAL A 37 -0.58 5.30 1.47
CA VAL A 37 0.22 4.33 2.23
C VAL A 37 1.57 4.95 2.54
N VAL A 38 2.01 4.84 3.79
CA VAL A 38 3.34 5.24 4.21
C VAL A 38 4.09 4.02 4.73
N SER A 39 5.37 3.95 4.41
CA SER A 39 6.26 2.88 4.84
C SER A 39 7.63 3.39 5.24
N LEU A 40 8.44 2.51 5.84
CA LEU A 40 9.83 2.79 6.18
C LEU A 40 10.79 2.39 5.05
N ASP A 41 10.27 1.98 3.89
CA ASP A 41 11.09 1.67 2.73
C ASP A 41 11.85 2.90 2.26
N ALA A 42 13.09 2.71 1.83
CA ALA A 42 13.85 3.79 1.21
C ALA A 42 13.13 4.30 -0.05
N PRO A 43 13.25 5.58 -0.43
CA PRO A 43 12.65 6.08 -1.66
C PRO A 43 13.15 5.33 -2.90
N GLY A 44 12.25 5.03 -3.85
CA GLY A 44 12.62 4.48 -5.16
C GLY A 44 12.71 2.95 -5.20
N GLN A 45 12.30 2.25 -4.15
CA GLN A 45 12.18 0.79 -4.19
C GLN A 45 11.21 0.35 -5.28
N PRO A 46 11.48 -0.76 -6.00
CA PRO A 46 10.71 -1.15 -7.17
C PRO A 46 9.22 -1.41 -6.85
N TRP A 47 8.92 -1.99 -5.69
CA TRP A 47 7.55 -2.31 -5.27
C TRP A 47 6.68 -1.08 -4.95
N GLN A 48 7.27 0.11 -4.74
CA GLN A 48 6.50 1.34 -4.55
C GLN A 48 5.74 1.73 -5.83
N ARG A 49 6.31 1.43 -7.00
CA ARG A 49 5.73 1.78 -8.32
C ARG A 49 4.52 0.91 -8.67
N ASP A 50 4.52 -0.33 -8.20
CA ASP A 50 3.49 -1.33 -8.52
C ASP A 50 2.36 -1.40 -7.47
N PHE A 51 2.37 -0.46 -6.51
CA PHE A 51 1.38 -0.41 -5.44
C PHE A 51 0.06 0.24 -5.94
N PRO A 52 -1.13 -0.33 -5.63
CA PRO A 52 -2.41 0.12 -6.20
C PRO A 52 -2.97 1.41 -5.57
N ALA A 53 -2.17 2.13 -4.79
CA ALA A 53 -2.53 3.36 -4.09
C ALA A 53 -1.32 4.29 -4.05
N THR A 54 -1.51 5.55 -3.66
CA THR A 54 -0.40 6.48 -3.47
C THR A 54 0.50 5.98 -2.33
N VAL A 55 1.81 5.94 -2.58
CA VAL A 55 2.87 5.53 -1.65
C VAL A 55 3.88 6.67 -1.52
#